data_AF-A0A7C6AMK1-F1
#
_entry.id   AF-A0A7C6AMK1-F1
#
_cell.length_a   1.000
_cell.length_b   1.000
_cell.length_c   1.000
_cell.angle_alpha   90.00
_cell.angle_beta   90.00
_cell.angle_gamma   90.00
#
_symmetry.space_group_name_H-M   'P 1'
#
loop_
_entity.id
_entity.type
_entity.pdbx_description
1 polymer ?
#
loop_
_entity_poly.entity_id
_entity_poly.type
_entity_poly.pdbx_seq_one_letter_code
_entity_poly.pdbx_strand_id
1 'polypeptide(L)'
;MSKIKYKFNPETLTYHLIERSLKSKILRVLYSLASFLFFAIVGAFLYSNFFDSPKEKMLKRENKMLVFQYQELENKLKDIEKILAELQYRDDNIYRSLFEVEPIPESVRKGGIGGAKKYEELENLEHSDLIIHTSKHIDQIMKQIYIQSKSFYEIVYLAKNKEKWLKSMPAVLPILIKDKFKITSHFGIRYDPVYRNIKKMHEG
;
A
#
# COMPACT_ATOMS: atom_id res chain seq x y z
N MET A 1 11.33 -72.87 26.24
CA MET A 1 10.38 -73.78 26.93
C MET A 1 9.56 -72.99 27.94
N SER A 2 8.22 -73.03 27.89
CA SER A 2 7.37 -72.28 28.82
C SER A 2 7.47 -72.85 30.24
N LYS A 3 7.81 -72.03 31.23
CA LYS A 3 7.80 -72.44 32.65
C LYS A 3 6.37 -72.77 33.09
N ILE A 4 6.10 -74.06 33.25
CA ILE A 4 4.82 -74.57 33.73
C ILE A 4 4.76 -74.36 35.24
N LYS A 5 3.71 -73.70 35.75
CA LYS A 5 3.54 -73.46 37.18
C LYS A 5 2.67 -74.58 37.76
N TYR A 6 3.20 -75.29 38.75
CA TYR A 6 2.49 -76.33 39.49
C TYR A 6 2.03 -75.76 40.83
N LYS A 7 0.82 -76.12 41.30
CA LYS A 7 0.34 -75.81 42.65
C LYS A 7 0.31 -77.11 43.45
N PHE A 8 0.98 -77.13 44.60
CA PHE A 8 0.95 -78.26 45.52
C PHE A 8 -0.39 -78.28 46.25
N ASN A 9 -1.07 -79.43 46.28
CA ASN A 9 -2.26 -79.63 47.10
C ASN A 9 -1.85 -80.33 48.41
N PRO A 10 -1.95 -79.66 49.58
CA PRO A 10 -1.51 -80.23 50.86
C PRO A 10 -2.36 -81.41 51.32
N GLU A 11 -3.59 -81.58 50.83
CA GLU A 11 -4.48 -82.68 51.24
C GLU A 11 -4.25 -83.98 50.46
N THR A 12 -3.85 -83.88 49.19
CA THR A 12 -3.61 -85.05 48.33
C THR A 12 -2.14 -85.32 48.07
N LEU A 13 -1.23 -84.49 48.59
CA LEU A 13 0.23 -84.53 48.40
C LEU A 13 0.69 -84.58 46.93
N THR A 14 -0.18 -84.16 46.00
CA THR A 14 0.06 -84.18 44.55
C THR A 14 0.24 -82.78 43.99
N TYR A 15 1.09 -82.66 42.97
CA TYR A 15 1.26 -81.42 42.21
C TYR A 15 0.27 -81.37 41.05
N HIS A 16 -0.63 -80.38 41.07
CA HIS A 16 -1.54 -80.14 39.95
C HIS A 16 -0.99 -79.04 39.04
N LEU A 17 -1.10 -79.27 37.74
CA LEU A 17 -0.84 -78.25 36.72
C LEU A 17 -1.84 -77.10 36.90
N ILE A 18 -1.34 -75.87 37.01
CA ILE A 18 -2.20 -74.68 36.98
C ILE A 18 -2.66 -74.49 35.53
N GLU A 19 -3.82 -75.06 35.19
CA GLU A 19 -4.51 -74.76 33.95
C GLU A 19 -4.98 -73.31 33.99
N ARG A 20 -4.41 -72.47 33.12
CA ARG A 20 -4.88 -71.09 32.98
C ARG A 20 -6.25 -71.12 32.33
N SER A 21 -7.29 -70.70 33.05
CA SER A 21 -8.64 -70.61 32.51
C SER A 21 -8.67 -69.75 31.25
N LEU A 22 -9.52 -70.10 30.28
CA LEU A 22 -9.69 -69.33 29.04
C LEU A 22 -10.04 -67.86 29.34
N LYS A 23 -10.85 -67.61 30.39
CA LYS A 23 -11.17 -66.26 30.89
C LYS A 23 -9.92 -65.48 31.30
N SER A 24 -8.97 -66.11 32.01
CA SER A 24 -7.72 -65.46 32.43
C SER A 24 -6.79 -65.12 31.25
N LYS A 25 -6.80 -65.96 30.20
CA LYS A 25 -6.05 -65.69 28.95
C LYS A 25 -6.68 -64.52 28.19
N ILE A 26 -8.01 -64.49 28.06
CA ILE A 26 -8.76 -63.41 27.40
C ILE A 26 -8.57 -62.08 28.13
N LEU A 27 -8.71 -62.05 29.47
CA LEU A 27 -8.50 -60.84 30.26
C LEU A 27 -7.09 -60.28 30.10
N ARG A 28 -6.06 -61.13 30.11
CA ARG A 28 -4.68 -60.69 29.89
C ARG A 28 -4.49 -60.05 28.50
N VAL A 29 -5.10 -60.62 27.46
CA VAL A 29 -5.05 -60.06 26.10
C VAL A 29 -5.77 -58.71 26.06
N LEU A 30 -6.95 -58.59 26.68
CA LEU A 30 -7.69 -57.33 26.79
C LEU A 30 -6.89 -56.25 27.51
N TYR A 31 -6.25 -56.57 28.65
CA TYR A 31 -5.37 -55.63 29.36
C TYR A 31 -4.18 -55.17 28.51
N SER A 32 -3.56 -56.10 27.78
CA SER A 32 -2.45 -55.75 26.88
C SER A 32 -2.92 -54.84 25.74
N LEU A 33 -4.11 -55.10 25.19
CA LEU A 33 -4.69 -54.28 24.12
C LEU A 33 -5.09 -52.89 24.64
N ALA A 34 -5.69 -52.81 25.82
CA ALA A 34 -6.05 -51.56 26.47
C ALA A 34 -4.83 -50.69 26.79
N SER A 35 -3.74 -51.31 27.30
CA SER A 35 -2.48 -50.60 27.55
C SER A 35 -1.86 -50.06 26.26
N PHE A 36 -1.84 -50.86 25.19
CA PHE A 36 -1.36 -50.41 23.89
C PHE A 36 -2.17 -49.22 23.34
N LEU A 37 -3.51 -49.31 23.41
CA LEU A 37 -4.41 -48.23 23.01
C LEU A 37 -4.16 -46.95 23.82
N PHE A 38 -3.99 -47.08 25.14
CA PHE A 38 -3.69 -45.95 26.02
C PHE A 38 -2.39 -45.24 25.60
N PHE A 39 -1.29 -46.00 25.44
CA PHE A 39 -0.03 -45.42 25.00
C PHE A 39 -0.10 -44.84 23.57
N ALA A 40 -0.87 -45.45 22.67
CA ALA A 40 -1.07 -44.92 21.32
C ALA A 40 -1.83 -43.58 21.33
N ILE A 41 -2.88 -43.45 22.16
CA ILE A 41 -3.65 -42.21 22.30
C ILE A 41 -2.79 -41.11 22.92
N VAL A 42 -2.07 -41.42 24.01
CA VAL A 42 -1.17 -40.47 24.66
C VAL A 42 -0.06 -40.03 23.71
N GLY A 43 0.53 -40.96 22.97
CA GLY A 43 1.55 -40.67 21.97
C GLY A 43 1.02 -39.78 20.83
N ALA A 44 -0.18 -40.04 20.33
CA ALA A 44 -0.81 -39.23 19.30
C ALA A 44 -1.13 -37.81 19.80
N PHE A 45 -1.61 -37.67 21.03
CA PHE A 45 -1.89 -36.38 21.65
C PHE A 45 -0.63 -35.56 21.85
N LEU A 46 0.46 -36.18 22.34
CA LEU A 46 1.75 -35.50 22.44
C LEU A 46 2.29 -35.11 21.06
N TYR A 47 2.18 -35.99 20.07
CA TYR A 47 2.62 -35.69 18.72
C TYR A 47 1.88 -34.49 18.11
N SER A 48 0.56 -34.40 18.26
CA SER A 48 -0.22 -33.29 17.69
C SER A 48 0.05 -31.94 18.37
N ASN A 49 0.41 -31.94 19.65
CA ASN A 49 0.70 -30.69 20.37
C ASN A 49 2.12 -30.17 20.11
N PHE A 50 3.08 -31.07 19.91
CA PHE A 50 4.49 -30.69 19.71
C PHE A 50 4.88 -30.54 18.24
N PHE A 51 4.20 -31.23 17.32
CA PHE A 51 4.50 -31.18 15.89
C PHE A 51 3.35 -30.57 15.11
N ASP A 52 3.61 -29.41 14.51
CA ASP A 52 2.70 -28.81 13.54
C ASP A 52 2.39 -29.82 12.43
N SER A 53 1.10 -29.94 12.12
CA SER A 53 0.65 -30.71 10.96
C SER A 53 1.26 -30.15 9.66
N PRO A 54 1.45 -30.96 8.62
CA PRO A 54 1.93 -30.47 7.33
C PRO A 54 1.11 -29.29 6.79
N LYS A 55 -0.21 -29.31 7.04
CA LYS A 55 -1.14 -28.24 6.66
C LYS A 55 -0.87 -26.94 7.42
N GLU A 56 -0.67 -27.01 8.74
CA GLU A 56 -0.34 -25.82 9.54
C GLU A 56 1.00 -25.21 9.15
N LYS A 57 2.03 -26.03 8.90
CA LYS A 57 3.32 -25.52 8.40
C LYS A 57 3.17 -24.81 7.07
N MET A 58 2.35 -25.35 6.16
CA MET A 58 2.06 -24.72 4.88
C MET A 58 1.35 -23.37 5.06
N LEU A 59 0.31 -23.32 5.88
CA LEU A 59 -0.43 -22.09 6.17
C LEU A 59 0.45 -21.02 6.84
N LYS A 60 1.29 -21.41 7.82
CA LYS A 60 2.25 -20.50 8.45
C LYS A 60 3.25 -19.93 7.44
N ARG A 61 3.70 -20.75 6.48
CA ARG A 61 4.60 -20.30 5.41
C ARG A 61 3.88 -19.33 4.46
N GLU A 62 2.64 -19.61 4.10
CA GLU A 62 1.82 -18.77 3.24
C GLU A 62 1.55 -17.40 3.89
N ASN A 63 1.14 -17.37 5.17
CA ASN A 63 0.97 -16.12 5.92
C ASN A 63 2.26 -15.29 5.97
N LYS A 64 3.41 -15.92 6.24
CA LYS A 64 4.71 -15.22 6.20
C LYS A 64 5.02 -14.64 4.83
N MET A 65 4.72 -15.39 3.76
CA MET A 65 4.90 -14.92 2.39
C MET A 65 3.99 -13.73 2.07
N LEU A 66 2.73 -13.77 2.50
CA LEU A 66 1.78 -12.67 2.32
C LEU A 66 2.28 -11.40 3.03
N VAL A 67 2.68 -11.50 4.30
CA VAL A 67 3.24 -10.35 5.04
C VAL A 67 4.45 -9.75 4.31
N PHE A 68 5.35 -10.60 3.82
CA PHE A 68 6.50 -10.15 3.04
C PHE A 68 6.08 -9.43 1.74
N GLN A 69 5.07 -9.93 1.03
CA GLN A 69 4.54 -9.27 -0.17
C GLN A 69 3.93 -7.90 0.14
N TYR A 70 3.22 -7.75 1.26
CA TYR A 70 2.70 -6.46 1.69
C TYR A 70 3.82 -5.46 2.02
N GLN A 71 4.89 -5.91 2.68
CA GLN A 71 6.06 -5.06 2.94
C GLN A 71 6.75 -4.62 1.65
N GLU A 72 6.88 -5.52 0.67
CA GLU A 72 7.44 -5.19 -0.64
C GLU A 72 6.53 -4.22 -1.42
N LEU A 73 5.22 -4.38 -1.31
CA LEU A 73 4.25 -3.45 -1.89
C LEU A 73 4.38 -2.05 -1.28
N GLU A 74 4.52 -1.96 0.04
CA GLU A 74 4.75 -0.71 0.75
C GLU A 74 6.02 0.01 0.28
N ASN A 75 7.11 -0.74 0.04
CA ASN A 75 8.34 -0.16 -0.52
C ASN A 75 8.11 0.42 -1.93
N LYS A 76 7.37 -0.30 -2.78
CA LYS A 76 7.02 0.19 -4.12
C LYS A 76 6.14 1.43 -4.08
N LEU A 77 5.21 1.52 -3.12
CA LEU A 77 4.38 2.71 -2.93
C LEU A 77 5.23 3.93 -2.56
N LYS A 78 6.24 3.77 -1.70
CA LYS A 78 7.19 4.86 -1.39
C LYS A 78 7.97 5.32 -2.60
N ASP A 79 8.36 4.42 -3.49
CA ASP A 79 9.05 4.80 -4.72
C ASP A 79 8.11 5.55 -5.69
N ILE A 80 6.85 5.12 -5.79
CA ILE A 80 5.82 5.85 -6.55
C ILE A 80 5.59 7.24 -5.95
N GLU A 81 5.54 7.36 -4.62
CA GLU A 81 5.37 8.64 -3.93
C GLU A 81 6.51 9.62 -4.26
N LYS A 82 7.76 9.16 -4.29
CA LYS A 82 8.91 9.99 -4.71
C LYS A 82 8.75 10.50 -6.15
N ILE A 83 8.36 9.62 -7.07
CA ILE A 83 8.15 10.00 -8.49
C ILE A 83 6.99 10.99 -8.59
N LEU A 84 5.91 10.77 -7.84
CA LEU A 84 4.75 11.65 -7.82
C LEU A 84 5.10 13.04 -7.24
N ALA A 85 5.92 13.08 -6.19
CA ALA A 85 6.43 14.33 -5.63
C ALA A 85 7.31 15.09 -6.63
N GLU A 86 8.16 14.39 -7.40
CA GLU A 86 8.95 15.02 -8.46
C GLU A 86 8.06 15.57 -9.58
N LEU A 87 7.03 14.82 -10.00
CA LEU A 87 6.05 15.28 -10.99
C LEU A 87 5.30 16.52 -10.51
N GLN A 88 4.85 16.53 -9.25
CA GLN A 88 4.19 17.68 -8.62
C GLN A 88 5.12 18.90 -8.55
N TYR A 89 6.38 18.70 -8.19
CA TYR A 89 7.38 19.78 -8.15
C TYR A 89 7.60 20.40 -9.54
N ARG A 90 7.72 19.56 -10.58
CA ARG A 90 7.88 20.03 -11.96
C ARG A 90 6.62 20.73 -12.47
N ASP A 91 5.45 20.25 -12.08
CA ASP A 91 4.18 20.86 -12.40
C ASP A 91 4.08 22.30 -11.88
N ASP A 92 4.36 22.50 -10.58
CA ASP A 92 4.28 23.82 -9.96
C ASP A 92 5.36 24.77 -10.45
N ASN A 93 6.62 24.32 -10.46
CA ASN A 93 7.75 25.23 -10.65
C ASN A 93 8.15 25.43 -12.11
N ILE A 94 7.82 24.49 -12.99
CA ILE A 94 8.19 24.58 -14.41
C ILE A 94 6.95 24.89 -15.23
N TYR A 95 5.96 24.01 -15.23
CA TYR A 95 4.85 24.12 -16.17
C TYR A 95 3.87 25.23 -15.80
N ARG A 96 3.40 25.28 -14.55
CA ARG A 96 2.46 26.33 -14.10
C ARG A 96 3.11 27.71 -14.07
N SER A 97 4.36 27.79 -13.62
CA SER A 97 5.18 29.00 -13.69
C SER A 97 5.30 29.54 -15.13
N LEU A 98 5.54 28.68 -16.13
CA LEU A 98 5.61 29.07 -17.54
C LEU A 98 4.30 29.67 -18.07
N PHE A 99 3.16 29.21 -17.57
CA PHE A 99 1.84 29.72 -17.96
C PHE A 99 1.28 30.78 -17.00
N GLU A 100 2.07 31.22 -16.01
CA GLU A 100 1.69 32.21 -15.00
C GLU A 100 0.40 31.84 -14.25
N VAL A 101 0.19 30.54 -13.99
CA VAL A 101 -0.97 30.03 -13.25
C VAL A 101 -0.57 29.62 -11.85
N GLU A 102 -1.46 29.84 -10.89
CA GLU A 102 -1.22 29.49 -9.50
C GLU A 102 -0.99 27.98 -9.32
N PRO A 103 -0.03 27.58 -8.45
CA PRO A 103 0.21 26.19 -8.12
C PRO A 103 -0.97 25.59 -7.34
N ILE A 104 -1.12 24.27 -7.41
CA ILE A 104 -2.20 23.59 -6.69
C ILE A 104 -1.87 23.56 -5.20
N PRO A 105 -2.76 24.04 -4.31
CA PRO A 105 -2.52 23.99 -2.86
C PRO A 105 -2.30 22.56 -2.36
N GLU A 106 -1.36 22.40 -1.44
CA GLU A 106 -1.03 21.10 -0.84
C GLU A 106 -2.23 20.46 -0.13
N SER A 107 -3.11 21.28 0.46
CA SER A 107 -4.36 20.84 1.08
C SER A 107 -5.31 20.14 0.11
N VAL A 108 -5.31 20.55 -1.16
CA VAL A 108 -6.11 19.91 -2.20
C VAL A 108 -5.47 18.59 -2.62
N ARG A 109 -4.14 18.56 -2.79
CA ARG A 109 -3.38 17.36 -3.15
C ARG A 109 -3.47 16.26 -2.08
N LYS A 110 -3.25 16.63 -0.83
CA LYS A 110 -3.29 15.72 0.34
C LYS A 110 -4.67 15.61 0.97
N GLY A 111 -5.70 16.19 0.36
CA GLY A 111 -7.05 16.21 0.92
C GLY A 111 -7.51 14.80 1.31
N GLY A 112 -8.16 14.67 2.46
CA GLY A 112 -8.51 13.37 3.06
C GLY A 112 -9.30 12.44 2.13
N ILE A 113 -9.13 11.14 2.36
CA ILE A 113 -9.98 10.11 1.75
C ILE A 113 -11.31 10.15 2.50
N GLY A 114 -12.40 10.46 1.78
CA GLY A 114 -13.74 10.41 2.36
C GLY A 114 -14.19 8.97 2.61
N GLY A 115 -15.04 8.78 3.62
CA GLY A 115 -15.67 7.49 3.94
C GLY A 115 -15.20 6.92 5.28
N ALA A 116 -15.95 7.20 6.34
CA ALA A 116 -15.62 6.78 7.70
C ALA A 116 -15.56 5.24 7.88
N LYS A 117 -16.19 4.47 7.00
CA LYS A 117 -16.37 3.01 7.12
C LYS A 117 -15.69 2.20 6.00
N LYS A 118 -14.80 2.79 5.20
CA LYS A 118 -14.25 2.13 4.00
C LYS A 118 -13.44 0.85 4.31
N TYR A 119 -12.89 0.74 5.52
CA TYR A 119 -12.01 -0.37 5.92
C TYR A 119 -12.58 -1.23 7.06
N GLU A 120 -13.84 -1.02 7.45
CA GLU A 120 -14.48 -1.69 8.61
C GLU A 120 -14.50 -3.22 8.44
N GLU A 121 -14.64 -3.71 7.20
CA GLU A 121 -14.58 -5.14 6.88
C GLU A 121 -13.20 -5.76 7.09
N LEU A 122 -12.13 -4.95 7.03
CA LEU A 122 -10.75 -5.41 7.16
C LEU A 122 -10.28 -5.43 8.62
N GLU A 123 -11.00 -4.76 9.53
CA GLU A 123 -10.62 -4.66 10.95
C GLU A 123 -10.69 -6.02 11.68
N ASN A 124 -11.57 -6.92 11.22
CA ASN A 124 -11.77 -8.25 11.82
C ASN A 124 -10.74 -9.31 11.36
N LEU A 125 -9.73 -8.92 10.57
CA LEU A 125 -8.74 -9.85 10.03
C LEU A 125 -7.48 -9.96 10.90
N GLU A 126 -6.86 -11.13 10.90
CA GLU A 126 -5.50 -11.29 11.44
C GLU A 126 -4.53 -10.47 10.58
N HIS A 127 -3.71 -9.62 11.20
CA HIS A 127 -2.88 -8.60 10.53
C HIS A 127 -3.64 -7.46 9.82
N SER A 128 -4.86 -7.15 10.28
CA SER A 128 -5.68 -6.04 9.77
C SER A 128 -4.94 -4.70 9.66
N ASP A 129 -4.10 -4.36 10.63
CA ASP A 129 -3.34 -3.10 10.63
C ASP A 129 -2.48 -2.90 9.37
N LEU A 130 -1.77 -3.95 8.93
CA LEU A 130 -0.90 -3.88 7.76
C LEU A 130 -1.72 -3.71 6.48
N ILE A 131 -2.79 -4.48 6.36
CA ILE A 131 -3.67 -4.45 5.19
C ILE A 131 -4.35 -3.07 5.10
N ILE A 132 -4.94 -2.61 6.20
CA ILE A 132 -5.62 -1.31 6.28
C ILE A 132 -4.64 -0.17 5.99
N HIS A 133 -3.43 -0.21 6.55
CA HIS A 133 -2.40 0.79 6.29
C HIS A 133 -2.05 0.87 4.81
N THR A 134 -1.71 -0.27 4.19
CA THR A 134 -1.32 -0.31 2.78
C THR A 134 -2.49 0.07 1.87
N SER A 135 -3.73 -0.36 2.17
CA SER A 135 -4.92 0.06 1.41
C SER A 135 -5.18 1.57 1.51
N LYS A 136 -5.05 2.16 2.71
CA LYS A 136 -5.13 3.62 2.89
C LYS A 136 -4.06 4.34 2.09
N HIS A 137 -2.83 3.85 2.14
CA HIS A 137 -1.71 4.45 1.42
C HIS A 137 -1.93 4.42 -0.10
N ILE A 138 -2.38 3.28 -0.66
CA ILE A 138 -2.77 3.16 -2.07
C ILE A 138 -3.84 4.19 -2.43
N ASP A 139 -4.91 4.28 -1.63
CA ASP A 139 -6.01 5.21 -1.90
C ASP A 139 -5.54 6.68 -1.91
N GLN A 140 -4.61 7.04 -1.03
CA GLN A 140 -4.03 8.39 -0.98
C GLN A 140 -3.25 8.69 -2.26
N ILE A 141 -2.35 7.78 -2.65
CA ILE A 141 -1.56 7.91 -3.88
C ILE A 141 -2.46 7.98 -5.11
N MET A 142 -3.47 7.10 -5.21
CA MET A 142 -4.41 7.10 -6.32
C MET A 142 -5.15 8.43 -6.48
N LYS A 143 -5.57 9.04 -5.36
CA LYS A 143 -6.19 10.36 -5.38
C LYS A 143 -5.22 11.45 -5.82
N GLN A 144 -4.00 11.44 -5.32
CA GLN A 144 -2.97 12.40 -5.72
C GLN A 144 -2.63 12.28 -7.21
N ILE A 145 -2.52 11.05 -7.74
CA ILE A 145 -2.32 10.80 -9.17
C ILE A 145 -3.49 11.35 -9.99
N TYR A 146 -4.74 11.15 -9.54
CA TYR A 146 -5.91 11.68 -10.22
C TYR A 146 -5.87 13.22 -10.31
N ILE A 147 -5.55 13.88 -9.21
CA ILE A 147 -5.41 15.35 -9.17
C ILE A 147 -4.28 15.80 -10.11
N GLN A 148 -3.13 15.13 -10.06
CA GLN A 148 -1.99 15.45 -10.92
C GLN A 148 -2.33 15.29 -12.40
N SER A 149 -3.05 14.22 -12.76
CA SER A 149 -3.53 13.99 -14.12
C SER A 149 -4.45 15.13 -14.59
N LYS A 150 -5.38 15.57 -13.74
CA LYS A 150 -6.24 16.74 -14.03
C LYS A 150 -5.46 18.02 -14.22
N SER A 151 -4.42 18.26 -13.42
CA SER A 151 -3.51 19.41 -13.59
C SER A 151 -2.86 19.41 -14.97
N PHE A 152 -2.34 18.26 -15.41
CA PHE A 152 -1.71 18.17 -16.73
C PHE A 152 -2.71 18.40 -17.87
N TYR A 153 -3.97 17.97 -17.75
CA TYR A 153 -5.00 18.31 -18.74
C TYR A 153 -5.24 19.82 -18.84
N GLU A 154 -5.25 20.52 -17.71
CA GLU A 154 -5.39 21.98 -17.66
C GLU A 154 -4.20 22.66 -18.36
N ILE A 155 -2.98 22.22 -18.10
CA ILE A 155 -1.77 22.78 -18.72
C ILE A 155 -1.77 22.55 -20.22
N VAL A 156 -2.16 21.37 -20.70
CA VAL A 156 -2.31 21.10 -22.13
C VAL A 156 -3.35 22.02 -22.77
N TYR A 157 -4.44 22.30 -22.06
CA TYR A 157 -5.46 23.24 -22.52
C TYR A 157 -4.91 24.68 -22.62
N LEU A 158 -4.20 25.14 -21.59
CA LEU A 158 -3.54 26.45 -21.57
C LEU A 158 -2.51 26.58 -22.71
N ALA A 159 -1.70 25.54 -22.93
CA ALA A 159 -0.73 25.50 -24.01
C ALA A 159 -1.38 25.67 -25.38
N LYS A 160 -2.49 24.95 -25.65
CA LYS A 160 -3.25 25.07 -26.90
C LYS A 160 -3.85 26.46 -27.08
N ASN A 161 -4.34 27.08 -26.00
CA ASN A 161 -4.88 28.43 -26.06
C ASN A 161 -3.78 29.48 -26.30
N LYS A 162 -2.63 29.33 -25.65
CA LYS A 162 -1.46 30.19 -25.86
C LYS A 162 -0.95 30.10 -27.30
N GLU A 163 -0.93 28.90 -27.88
CA GLU A 163 -0.56 28.69 -29.28
C GLU A 163 -1.50 29.48 -30.23
N LYS A 164 -2.82 29.41 -30.01
CA LYS A 164 -3.79 30.16 -30.80
C LYS A 164 -3.58 31.68 -30.65
N TRP A 165 -3.38 32.15 -29.42
CA TRP A 165 -3.13 33.56 -29.15
C TRP A 165 -1.83 34.05 -29.83
N LEU A 166 -0.76 33.27 -29.77
CA LEU A 166 0.50 33.58 -30.45
C LEU A 166 0.35 33.65 -31.98
N LYS A 167 -0.46 32.76 -32.58
CA LYS A 167 -0.79 32.82 -34.02
C LYS A 167 -1.61 34.07 -34.38
N SER A 168 -2.41 34.59 -33.46
CA SER A 168 -3.18 35.82 -33.64
C SER A 168 -2.42 37.08 -33.27
N MET A 169 -1.25 36.96 -32.64
CA MET A 169 -0.42 38.12 -32.27
C MET A 169 0.29 38.63 -33.53
N PRO A 170 0.12 39.92 -33.89
CA PRO A 170 0.82 40.47 -35.05
C PRO A 170 2.33 40.47 -34.77
N ALA A 171 3.07 39.68 -35.55
CA ALA A 171 4.53 39.60 -35.47
C ALA A 171 5.24 40.75 -36.23
N VAL A 172 4.46 41.62 -36.89
CA VAL A 172 4.95 42.78 -37.63
C VAL A 172 4.96 43.98 -36.69
N LEU A 173 6.12 44.65 -36.56
CA LEU A 173 6.18 45.93 -35.86
C LEU A 173 5.16 46.90 -36.52
N PRO A 174 4.35 47.64 -35.74
CA PRO A 174 3.35 48.56 -36.30
C PRO A 174 3.96 49.74 -37.08
N ILE A 175 5.30 49.79 -37.18
CA ILE A 175 6.07 50.82 -37.86
C ILE A 175 7.17 50.17 -38.72
N LEU A 176 7.47 50.77 -39.86
CA LEU A 176 8.55 50.34 -40.74
C LEU A 176 9.90 50.79 -40.16
N ILE A 177 10.87 49.89 -40.01
CA ILE A 177 12.24 50.21 -39.51
C ILE A 177 12.95 51.26 -40.40
N LYS A 178 12.52 51.42 -41.66
CA LYS A 178 13.00 52.46 -42.58
C LYS A 178 12.59 53.88 -42.16
N ASP A 179 11.49 54.02 -41.41
CA ASP A 179 11.08 55.30 -40.86
C ASP A 179 11.98 55.60 -39.67
N LYS A 180 13.05 56.38 -39.92
CA LYS A 180 13.87 56.96 -38.85
C LYS A 180 12.92 57.60 -37.84
N PHE A 181 12.94 57.13 -36.59
CA PHE A 181 12.13 57.68 -35.50
C PHE A 181 12.24 59.20 -35.51
N LYS A 182 11.17 59.89 -35.90
CA LYS A 182 11.04 61.33 -35.69
C LYS A 182 10.37 61.52 -34.35
N ILE A 183 11.16 61.80 -33.32
CA ILE A 183 10.64 62.37 -32.09
C ILE A 183 9.98 63.70 -32.49
N THR A 184 8.65 63.75 -32.47
CA THR A 184 7.87 64.93 -32.86
C THR A 184 7.94 66.03 -31.80
N SER A 185 8.35 65.69 -30.57
CA SER A 185 8.48 66.63 -29.47
C SER A 185 9.58 66.22 -28.49
N HIS A 186 10.43 67.17 -28.10
CA HIS A 186 11.52 66.94 -27.15
C HIS A 186 10.98 66.67 -25.73
N PHE A 187 11.73 65.88 -24.94
CA PHE A 187 11.52 65.75 -23.50
C PHE A 187 11.90 67.05 -22.79
N GLY A 188 11.26 67.33 -21.65
CA GLY A 188 11.44 68.57 -20.88
C GLY A 188 10.16 69.38 -20.70
N ILE A 189 10.30 70.65 -20.28
CA ILE A 189 9.17 71.55 -20.05
C ILE A 189 8.61 72.05 -21.38
N ARG A 190 7.41 71.59 -21.74
CA ARG A 190 6.70 72.01 -22.96
C ARG A 190 5.21 72.15 -22.71
N TYR A 191 4.51 72.77 -23.67
CA TYR A 191 3.07 72.83 -23.62
C TYR A 191 2.47 71.43 -23.72
N ASP A 192 1.64 71.10 -22.74
CA ASP A 192 0.98 69.82 -22.66
C ASP A 192 -0.06 69.72 -23.80
N PRO A 193 -0.01 68.65 -24.63
CA PRO A 193 -0.92 68.50 -25.76
C PRO A 193 -2.38 68.29 -25.35
N VAL A 194 -2.64 67.81 -24.13
CA VAL A 194 -3.97 67.64 -23.55
C VAL A 194 -4.43 68.96 -22.94
N TYR A 195 -3.56 69.62 -22.19
CA TYR A 195 -3.85 70.87 -21.49
C TYR A 195 -3.27 72.06 -22.27
N ARG A 196 -4.00 72.49 -23.30
CA ARG A 196 -3.64 73.61 -24.17
C ARG A 196 -3.28 74.84 -23.31
N ASN A 197 -2.08 75.40 -23.54
CA ASN A 197 -1.47 76.54 -22.83
C ASN A 197 -0.89 76.29 -21.42
N ILE A 198 -0.81 75.06 -20.93
CA ILE A 198 -0.10 74.75 -19.67
C ILE A 198 1.25 74.11 -19.99
N LYS A 199 2.34 74.66 -19.46
CA LYS A 199 3.67 74.05 -19.56
C LYS A 199 3.85 73.02 -18.45
N LYS A 200 4.19 71.77 -18.81
CA LYS A 200 4.52 70.68 -17.89
C LYS A 200 5.83 70.01 -18.29
N MET A 201 6.49 69.40 -17.32
CA MET A 201 7.67 68.56 -17.55
C MET A 201 7.24 67.22 -18.14
N HIS A 202 7.84 66.80 -19.24
CA HIS A 202 7.62 65.49 -19.86
C HIS A 202 8.95 64.73 -19.87
N GLU A 203 9.08 63.69 -19.05
CA GLU A 203 10.35 63.01 -18.76
C GLU A 203 10.69 61.86 -19.73
N GLY A 204 9.73 61.39 -20.52
CA GLY A 204 9.87 60.15 -21.28
C GLY A 204 8.51 59.54 -21.57
#